data_AF-A0A353FAZ7-F1
#
_entry.id   AF-A0A353FAZ7-F1
#
_cell.length_a   1.000
_cell.length_b   1.000
_cell.length_c   1.000
_cell.angle_alpha   90.00
_cell.angle_beta   90.00
_cell.angle_gamma   90.00
#
_symmetry.space_group_name_H-M   'P 1'
#
loop_
_entity.id
_entity.type
_entity.pdbx_description
1 polymer ?
#
loop_
_entity_poly.entity_id
_entity_poly.type
_entity_poly.pdbx_seq_one_letter_code
_entity_poly.pdbx_strand_id
1 'polypeptide(L)'
;LNGGSGIALYATNGPVIATRNEISGNYWGVTLISGATINLGDTVAANFNEGKNTFSNNGNGGITYALYNNTSNPIRALNNCWTGDTSATLADAENVIVHMVDDASLGEVFFDPIWKCTDENVSTDEETASTLFSMYPNPAQDLLSLDLQEPQTIRIYNLTGTLMNTYTLEAGHTELNMDLKSGLYLVKTSNGGQTHKLLID
;
A
#
# COMPACT_ATOMS: atom_id res chain seq x y z
N LEU A 1 -2.24 -18.48 33.32
CA LEU A 1 -3.13 -18.20 32.18
C LEU A 1 -2.45 -17.15 31.35
N ASN A 2 -1.73 -17.58 30.32
CA ASN A 2 -1.25 -16.65 29.30
C ASN A 2 -2.39 -16.51 28.30
N GLY A 3 -2.93 -15.31 28.19
CA GLY A 3 -4.03 -15.00 27.30
C GLY A 3 -4.00 -13.51 26.95
N GLY A 4 -4.54 -13.17 25.78
CA GLY A 4 -4.58 -11.79 25.31
C GLY A 4 -4.87 -11.76 23.81
N SER A 5 -6.00 -11.16 23.46
CA SER A 5 -6.32 -10.84 22.07
C SER A 5 -5.96 -9.37 21.81
N GLY A 6 -5.53 -9.03 20.60
CA GLY A 6 -5.35 -7.63 20.22
C GLY A 6 -6.67 -6.86 20.34
N ILE A 7 -7.77 -7.50 19.92
CA ILE A 7 -9.14 -7.05 20.16
C ILE A 7 -9.96 -8.23 20.68
N ALA A 8 -10.62 -8.07 21.83
CA ALA A 8 -11.61 -9.01 22.34
C ALA A 8 -12.96 -8.30 22.50
N LEU A 9 -13.99 -8.78 21.81
CA LEU A 9 -15.33 -8.22 21.89
C LEU A 9 -16.29 -9.22 22.55
N TYR A 10 -17.09 -8.73 23.49
CA TYR A 10 -18.13 -9.48 24.18
C TYR A 10 -19.47 -8.81 23.94
N ALA A 11 -20.47 -9.56 23.48
CA ALA A 11 -21.88 -9.15 23.39
C ALA A 11 -22.07 -7.67 22.98
N THR A 12 -21.83 -7.36 21.70
CA THR A 12 -21.86 -5.99 21.18
C THR A 12 -23.28 -5.50 20.91
N ASN A 13 -23.65 -4.35 21.50
CA ASN A 13 -24.91 -3.66 21.25
C ASN A 13 -24.69 -2.45 20.34
N GLY A 14 -24.36 -2.69 19.06
CA GLY A 14 -24.09 -1.64 18.06
C GLY A 14 -22.95 -2.00 17.11
N PRO A 15 -22.75 -1.22 16.02
CA PRO A 15 -21.71 -1.52 15.04
C PRO A 15 -20.32 -1.21 15.63
N VAL A 16 -19.50 -2.24 15.81
CA VAL A 16 -18.06 -2.08 16.02
C VAL A 16 -17.39 -2.12 14.65
N ILE A 17 -16.60 -1.09 14.32
CA ILE A 17 -15.91 -0.96 13.03
C ILE A 17 -14.41 -0.85 13.32
N ALA A 18 -13.61 -1.67 12.65
CA ALA A 18 -12.16 -1.57 12.67
C ALA A 18 -11.63 -1.48 11.24
N THR A 19 -10.80 -0.47 11.00
CA THR A 19 -10.30 -0.07 9.69
C THR A 19 -8.86 0.40 9.85
N ARG A 20 -7.96 0.00 8.95
CA ARG A 20 -6.55 0.46 8.93
C ARG A 20 -5.78 0.26 10.25
N ASN A 21 -6.11 -0.79 11.01
CA ASN A 21 -5.35 -1.14 12.21
C ASN A 21 -4.23 -2.11 11.88
N GLU A 22 -3.13 -2.03 12.63
CA GLU A 22 -2.15 -3.11 12.72
C GLU A 22 -2.38 -3.88 14.02
N ILE A 23 -2.66 -5.18 13.90
CA ILE A 23 -2.94 -6.06 15.03
C ILE A 23 -1.91 -7.17 14.99
N SER A 24 -0.92 -7.10 15.88
CA SER A 24 0.22 -8.02 15.83
C SER A 24 0.76 -8.43 17.20
N GLY A 25 1.40 -9.59 17.27
CA GLY A 25 2.11 -10.08 18.45
C GLY A 25 1.23 -10.53 19.63
N ASN A 26 -0.06 -10.78 19.40
CA ASN A 26 -1.00 -11.24 20.43
C ASN A 26 -1.14 -12.77 20.43
N TYR A 27 -1.85 -13.35 21.41
CA TYR A 27 -2.22 -14.78 21.33
C TYR A 27 -3.31 -15.03 20.28
N TRP A 28 -4.20 -14.05 20.09
CA TRP A 28 -5.20 -13.98 19.03
C TRP A 28 -5.28 -12.55 18.50
N GLY A 29 -5.51 -12.35 17.20
CA GLY A 29 -5.66 -11.00 16.64
C GLY A 29 -6.97 -10.39 17.12
N VAL A 30 -8.09 -10.90 16.62
CA VAL A 30 -9.45 -10.53 17.05
C VAL A 30 -10.17 -11.78 17.58
N THR A 31 -10.86 -11.65 18.71
CA THR A 31 -11.73 -12.72 19.24
C THR A 31 -13.13 -12.16 19.52
N LEU A 32 -14.15 -12.78 18.92
CA LEU A 32 -15.55 -12.42 19.09
C LEU A 32 -16.24 -13.42 20.02
N ILE A 33 -16.86 -12.93 21.09
CA ILE A 33 -17.38 -13.78 22.17
C ILE A 33 -18.83 -13.39 22.48
N SER A 34 -19.66 -14.36 22.84
CA SER A 34 -21.03 -14.15 23.32
C SER A 34 -21.90 -13.33 22.36
N GLY A 35 -21.87 -13.67 21.07
CA GLY A 35 -22.67 -13.01 20.03
C GLY A 35 -22.14 -11.63 19.60
N ALA A 36 -20.90 -11.29 19.94
CA ALA A 36 -20.27 -10.08 19.41
C ALA A 36 -20.19 -10.09 17.87
N THR A 37 -20.28 -8.91 17.27
CA THR A 37 -20.04 -8.67 15.85
C THR A 37 -19.04 -7.54 15.66
N ILE A 38 -18.38 -7.55 14.51
CA ILE A 38 -17.47 -6.48 14.08
C ILE A 38 -17.57 -6.36 12.56
N ASN A 39 -17.44 -5.14 12.05
CA ASN A 39 -17.19 -4.88 10.65
C ASN A 39 -15.71 -4.58 10.47
N LEU A 40 -14.98 -5.53 9.88
CA LEU A 40 -13.58 -5.41 9.49
C LEU A 40 -13.43 -5.06 8.00
N GLY A 41 -14.52 -4.92 7.25
CA GLY A 41 -14.54 -4.52 5.85
C GLY A 41 -15.86 -4.90 5.17
N ASP A 42 -16.53 -3.93 4.56
CA ASP A 42 -17.81 -4.08 3.84
C ASP A 42 -17.91 -3.05 2.71
N THR A 43 -18.36 -3.45 1.53
CA THR A 43 -18.53 -2.60 0.35
C THR A 43 -19.94 -2.02 0.23
N VAL A 44 -20.89 -2.45 1.06
CA VAL A 44 -22.26 -1.93 1.06
C VAL A 44 -22.27 -0.52 1.63
N ALA A 45 -22.77 0.45 0.86
CA ALA A 45 -22.74 1.88 1.20
C ALA A 45 -23.28 2.22 2.61
N ALA A 46 -24.35 1.54 3.05
CA ALA A 46 -24.95 1.77 4.37
C ALA A 46 -24.06 1.31 5.54
N ASN A 47 -23.16 0.34 5.29
CA ASN A 47 -22.27 -0.27 6.29
C ASN A 47 -20.80 -0.15 5.87
N PHE A 48 -20.48 0.81 5.00
CA PHE A 48 -19.19 0.84 4.31
C PHE A 48 -18.02 0.86 5.30
N ASN A 49 -17.08 -0.05 5.08
CA ASN A 49 -15.79 -0.09 5.73
C ASN A 49 -14.76 -0.57 4.70
N GLU A 50 -13.74 0.23 4.40
CA GLU A 50 -12.70 -0.15 3.44
C GLU A 50 -11.82 -1.33 3.90
N GLY A 51 -11.89 -1.70 5.18
CA GLY A 51 -11.05 -2.73 5.79
C GLY A 51 -9.62 -2.25 5.98
N LYS A 52 -8.68 -2.84 5.24
CA LYS A 52 -7.24 -2.52 5.29
C LYS A 52 -6.61 -2.70 6.67
N ASN A 53 -7.14 -3.60 7.50
CA ASN A 53 -6.45 -4.02 8.71
C ASN A 53 -5.34 -5.01 8.35
N THR A 54 -4.22 -4.94 9.06
CA THR A 54 -3.07 -5.82 8.92
C THR A 54 -2.94 -6.70 10.15
N PHE A 55 -2.91 -8.01 9.94
CA PHE A 55 -2.72 -9.01 10.97
C PHE A 55 -1.38 -9.72 10.74
N SER A 56 -0.55 -9.80 11.79
CA SER A 56 0.72 -10.51 11.71
C SER A 56 1.13 -11.08 13.07
N ASN A 57 1.73 -12.26 13.09
CA ASN A 57 2.30 -12.87 14.31
C ASN A 57 1.36 -12.94 15.52
N ASN A 58 0.04 -13.06 15.31
CA ASN A 58 -0.90 -13.33 16.39
C ASN A 58 -1.08 -14.84 16.52
N GLY A 59 -0.54 -15.46 17.57
CA GLY A 59 -0.56 -16.91 17.65
C GLY A 59 -0.45 -17.48 19.05
N ASN A 60 -1.01 -18.68 19.20
CA ASN A 60 -1.02 -19.44 20.44
C ASN A 60 -0.62 -20.88 20.16
N GLY A 61 0.32 -21.42 20.91
CA GLY A 61 0.79 -22.80 20.74
C GLY A 61 1.41 -23.09 19.37
N GLY A 62 1.94 -22.08 18.68
CA GLY A 62 2.53 -22.21 17.34
C GLY A 62 1.53 -22.14 16.18
N ILE A 63 0.25 -21.91 16.47
CA ILE A 63 -0.80 -21.69 15.46
C ILE A 63 -1.15 -20.20 15.44
N THR A 64 -1.29 -19.65 14.23
CA THR A 64 -1.66 -18.24 14.01
C THR A 64 -3.18 -18.08 13.97
N TYR A 65 -3.71 -17.09 14.68
CA TYR A 65 -5.13 -16.76 14.74
C TYR A 65 -5.32 -15.27 14.51
N ALA A 66 -5.61 -14.86 13.27
CA ALA A 66 -5.86 -13.46 12.95
C ALA A 66 -7.27 -13.03 13.39
N LEU A 67 -8.29 -13.84 13.08
CA LEU A 67 -9.67 -13.65 13.53
C LEU A 67 -10.23 -14.97 14.04
N TYR A 68 -10.79 -14.95 15.24
CA TYR A 68 -11.53 -16.07 15.80
C TYR A 68 -12.98 -15.64 16.03
N ASN A 69 -13.88 -16.04 15.13
CA ASN A 69 -15.31 -15.82 15.29
C ASN A 69 -15.92 -16.89 16.19
N ASN A 70 -15.81 -16.73 17.51
CA ASN A 70 -16.37 -17.68 18.48
C ASN A 70 -17.88 -17.40 18.74
N THR A 71 -18.62 -17.10 17.67
CA THR A 71 -20.05 -16.79 17.68
C THR A 71 -20.72 -17.37 16.44
N SER A 72 -22.05 -17.51 16.47
CA SER A 72 -22.84 -17.92 15.29
C SER A 72 -23.13 -16.77 14.32
N ASN A 73 -22.69 -15.54 14.61
CA ASN A 73 -23.02 -14.38 13.79
C ASN A 73 -22.09 -14.25 12.58
N PRO A 74 -22.62 -13.89 11.41
CA PRO A 74 -21.78 -13.62 10.24
C PRO A 74 -20.94 -12.35 10.41
N ILE A 75 -19.72 -12.37 9.90
CA ILE A 75 -18.74 -11.27 10.03
C ILE A 75 -18.31 -10.77 8.65
N ARG A 76 -18.37 -9.45 8.47
CA ARG A 76 -17.86 -8.77 7.27
C ARG A 76 -16.41 -8.36 7.51
N ALA A 77 -15.49 -8.88 6.70
CA ALA A 77 -14.05 -8.70 6.89
C ALA A 77 -13.30 -8.59 5.54
N LEU A 78 -13.89 -7.90 4.59
CA LEU A 78 -13.30 -7.69 3.25
C LEU A 78 -12.04 -6.82 3.32
N ASN A 79 -11.16 -6.97 2.33
CA ASN A 79 -10.00 -6.12 2.06
C ASN A 79 -8.99 -6.02 3.23
N ASN A 80 -8.81 -7.09 4.00
CA ASN A 80 -7.79 -7.15 5.04
C ASN A 80 -6.55 -7.92 4.59
N CYS A 81 -5.42 -7.58 5.21
CA CYS A 81 -4.15 -8.29 5.11
C CYS A 81 -4.04 -9.27 6.28
N TRP A 82 -4.15 -10.57 6.01
CA TRP A 82 -4.38 -11.57 7.05
C TRP A 82 -3.11 -12.19 7.65
N THR A 83 -2.00 -12.18 6.91
CA THR A 83 -0.75 -12.85 7.31
C THR A 83 0.44 -11.89 7.43
N GLY A 84 0.28 -10.63 7.02
CA GLY A 84 1.39 -9.68 6.87
C GLY A 84 2.25 -9.95 5.64
N ASP A 85 1.89 -10.92 4.80
CA ASP A 85 2.62 -11.30 3.59
C ASP A 85 1.94 -10.74 2.34
N THR A 86 2.71 -10.03 1.52
CA THR A 86 2.22 -9.43 0.27
C THR A 86 1.86 -10.44 -0.81
N SER A 87 2.27 -11.69 -0.65
CA SER A 87 1.95 -12.80 -1.57
C SER A 87 0.76 -13.66 -1.12
N ALA A 88 0.24 -13.45 0.09
CA ALA A 88 -0.78 -14.29 0.73
C ALA A 88 -2.01 -14.54 -0.15
N THR A 89 -2.43 -15.79 -0.31
CA THR A 89 -3.61 -16.21 -1.07
C THR A 89 -4.88 -16.23 -0.19
N LEU A 90 -6.05 -16.46 -0.81
CA LEU A 90 -7.28 -16.71 -0.04
C LEU A 90 -7.17 -17.94 0.87
N ALA A 91 -6.42 -18.97 0.45
CA ALA A 91 -6.18 -20.16 1.28
C ALA A 91 -5.31 -19.81 2.50
N ASP A 92 -4.33 -18.92 2.34
CA ASP A 92 -3.51 -18.45 3.47
C ASP A 92 -4.33 -17.62 4.46
N ALA A 93 -5.27 -16.82 3.96
CA ALA A 93 -6.21 -16.08 4.79
C ALA A 93 -7.18 -17.01 5.55
N GLU A 94 -7.76 -18.01 4.87
CA GLU A 94 -8.61 -19.02 5.49
C GLU A 94 -7.91 -19.72 6.65
N ASN A 95 -6.63 -20.10 6.48
CA ASN A 95 -5.87 -20.81 7.51
C ASN A 95 -5.66 -20.03 8.83
N VAL A 96 -5.88 -18.72 8.84
CA VAL A 96 -5.73 -17.86 10.04
C VAL A 96 -7.05 -17.27 10.53
N ILE A 97 -8.17 -17.65 9.91
CA ILE A 97 -9.53 -17.24 10.27
C ILE A 97 -10.25 -18.48 10.80
N VAL A 98 -10.75 -18.41 12.03
CA VAL A 98 -11.60 -19.47 12.59
C VAL A 98 -13.06 -19.09 12.45
N HIS A 99 -13.82 -19.89 11.70
CA HIS A 99 -15.22 -19.64 11.39
C HIS A 99 -15.99 -20.93 11.04
N MET A 100 -17.09 -20.83 10.29
CA MET A 100 -17.99 -21.97 10.02
C MET A 100 -17.34 -23.17 9.32
N VAL A 101 -16.25 -22.97 8.57
CA VAL A 101 -15.52 -24.06 7.90
C VAL A 101 -14.78 -24.93 8.92
N ASP A 102 -14.30 -24.35 10.02
CA ASP A 102 -13.64 -25.08 11.11
C ASP A 102 -14.64 -25.74 12.05
N ASP A 103 -15.74 -25.04 12.36
CA ASP A 103 -16.83 -25.52 13.21
C ASP A 103 -18.17 -24.98 12.71
N ALA A 104 -19.05 -25.87 12.28
CA ALA A 104 -20.34 -25.53 11.69
C ALA A 104 -21.32 -24.80 12.64
N SER A 105 -21.03 -24.69 13.93
CA SER A 105 -21.80 -23.87 14.88
C SER A 105 -21.43 -22.38 14.87
N LEU A 106 -20.31 -22.04 14.23
CA LEU A 106 -19.82 -20.67 14.09
C LEU A 106 -20.40 -19.99 12.85
N GLY A 107 -20.40 -18.66 12.86
CA GLY A 107 -20.87 -17.85 11.73
C GLY A 107 -19.82 -17.72 10.64
N GLU A 108 -20.28 -17.54 9.40
CA GLU A 108 -19.42 -17.28 8.24
C GLU A 108 -18.62 -15.98 8.40
N VAL A 109 -17.38 -15.99 7.94
CA VAL A 109 -16.57 -14.78 7.78
C VAL A 109 -16.42 -14.52 6.29
N PHE A 110 -16.87 -13.35 5.86
CA PHE A 110 -16.75 -12.89 4.47
C PHE A 110 -15.46 -12.08 4.33
N PHE A 111 -14.40 -12.69 3.78
CA PHE A 111 -13.07 -12.08 3.68
C PHE A 111 -12.50 -12.02 2.25
N ASP A 112 -13.24 -12.47 1.23
CA ASP A 112 -12.88 -12.36 -0.19
C ASP A 112 -13.54 -11.10 -0.80
N PRO A 113 -12.79 -10.11 -1.28
CA PRO A 113 -11.33 -10.14 -1.53
C PRO A 113 -10.46 -9.80 -0.33
N ILE A 114 -9.22 -10.26 -0.36
CA ILE A 114 -8.15 -9.89 0.59
C ILE A 114 -7.28 -8.76 0.06
N TRP A 115 -6.67 -7.98 0.96
CA TRP A 115 -5.68 -6.97 0.60
C TRP A 115 -4.26 -7.51 0.80
N LYS A 116 -3.37 -7.24 -0.16
CA LYS A 116 -2.01 -7.79 -0.22
C LYS A 116 -0.99 -7.03 0.63
N CYS A 117 -1.41 -6.41 1.74
CA CYS A 117 -0.50 -5.75 2.68
C CYS A 117 0.43 -4.67 2.07
N THR A 118 0.12 -4.19 0.87
CA THR A 118 0.89 -3.17 0.16
C THR A 118 0.14 -1.85 0.24
N ASP A 119 0.78 -0.84 0.81
CA ASP A 119 0.26 0.52 0.73
C ASP A 119 0.09 0.93 -0.74
N GLU A 120 -1.12 1.37 -1.10
CA GLU A 120 -1.43 1.93 -2.42
C GLU A 120 -0.61 3.20 -2.74
N ASN A 121 0.25 3.66 -1.82
CA ASN A 121 1.10 4.84 -1.95
C ASN A 121 2.60 4.54 -1.85
N VAL A 122 3.02 3.28 -1.73
CA VAL A 122 4.42 2.91 -1.95
C VAL A 122 4.59 2.72 -3.45
N SER A 123 4.67 3.84 -4.17
CA SER A 123 5.22 3.83 -5.52
C SER A 123 6.69 3.44 -5.38
N THR A 124 6.97 2.17 -5.67
CA THR A 124 8.26 1.76 -6.22
C THR A 124 8.12 1.67 -7.73
N ASP A 125 7.72 2.78 -8.37
CA ASP A 125 7.88 2.94 -9.82
C ASP A 125 9.20 3.64 -10.16
N GLU A 126 10.25 3.46 -9.34
CA GLU A 126 11.60 3.90 -9.73
C GLU A 126 12.17 3.04 -10.88
N GLU A 127 11.60 1.87 -11.20
CA GLU A 127 12.17 1.00 -12.24
C GLU A 127 11.48 1.06 -13.60
N THR A 128 10.20 1.43 -13.70
CA THR A 128 9.49 1.52 -15.00
C THR A 128 9.58 2.91 -15.63
N ALA A 129 9.68 3.97 -14.81
CA ALA A 129 9.90 5.34 -15.25
C ALA A 129 11.26 5.58 -15.91
N SER A 130 12.28 4.81 -15.53
CA SER A 130 13.66 4.96 -16.02
C SER A 130 13.82 4.64 -17.52
N THR A 131 12.80 4.05 -18.16
CA THR A 131 12.88 3.60 -19.55
C THR A 131 12.42 4.62 -20.59
N LEU A 132 11.57 5.59 -20.21
CA LEU A 132 11.01 6.57 -21.17
C LEU A 132 11.85 7.84 -21.28
N PHE A 133 12.59 8.18 -20.23
CA PHE A 133 13.41 9.36 -20.13
C PHE A 133 14.61 9.09 -19.23
N SER A 134 15.82 9.28 -19.76
CA SER A 134 17.04 9.22 -18.96
C SER A 134 17.87 10.48 -19.18
N MET A 135 18.61 10.89 -18.13
CA MET A 135 19.49 12.05 -18.17
C MET A 135 20.83 11.74 -17.50
N TYR A 136 21.91 12.08 -18.18
CA TYR A 136 23.27 11.81 -17.72
C TYR A 136 24.29 12.75 -18.38
N PRO A 137 25.47 12.97 -17.78
CA PRO A 137 25.78 12.64 -16.40
C PRO A 137 25.00 13.53 -15.42
N ASN A 138 24.79 13.01 -14.22
CA ASN A 138 24.28 13.77 -13.10
C ASN A 138 25.13 13.40 -11.87
N PRO A 139 26.05 14.26 -11.41
CA PRO A 139 26.15 15.69 -11.71
C PRO A 139 26.60 16.02 -13.14
N ALA A 140 26.03 17.07 -13.72
CA ALA A 140 26.41 17.61 -15.02
C ALA A 140 27.39 18.79 -14.83
N GLN A 141 28.31 18.98 -15.78
CA GLN A 141 29.15 20.19 -15.84
C GLN A 141 28.59 21.10 -16.93
N ASP A 142 29.02 20.88 -18.18
CA ASP A 142 28.61 21.72 -19.32
C ASP A 142 27.59 21.03 -20.24
N LEU A 143 27.53 19.70 -20.23
CA LEU A 143 26.75 18.90 -21.17
C LEU A 143 25.83 17.94 -20.44
N LEU A 144 24.57 17.90 -20.85
CA LEU A 144 23.57 16.96 -20.38
C LEU A 144 23.01 16.18 -21.58
N SER A 145 23.24 14.87 -21.58
CA SER A 145 22.65 13.94 -22.52
C SER A 145 21.28 13.52 -22.02
N LEU A 146 20.32 13.48 -22.95
CA LEU A 146 18.94 13.09 -22.72
C LEU A 146 18.55 12.02 -23.72
N ASP A 147 18.06 10.88 -23.24
CA ASP A 147 17.45 9.86 -24.09
C ASP A 147 15.94 9.81 -23.82
N LEU A 148 15.16 10.00 -24.89
CA LEU A 148 13.70 10.07 -24.84
C LEU A 148 13.10 9.01 -25.77
N GLN A 149 12.13 8.22 -25.30
CA GLN A 149 11.42 7.27 -26.17
C GLN A 149 10.31 7.94 -27.01
N GLU A 150 9.82 9.09 -26.55
CA GLU A 150 8.73 9.84 -27.19
C GLU A 150 9.02 11.35 -27.17
N PRO A 151 8.46 12.13 -28.11
CA PRO A 151 8.56 13.58 -28.10
C PRO A 151 7.92 14.19 -26.83
N GLN A 152 8.64 15.09 -26.16
CA GLN A 152 8.16 15.70 -24.92
C GLN A 152 8.80 17.06 -24.65
N THR A 153 8.10 17.86 -23.83
CA THR A 153 8.60 19.14 -23.32
C THR A 153 9.26 18.95 -21.96
N ILE A 154 10.52 19.35 -21.86
CA ILE A 154 11.31 19.37 -20.65
C ILE A 154 11.35 20.80 -20.10
N ARG A 155 11.11 20.94 -18.80
CA ARG A 155 11.18 22.21 -18.07
C ARG A 155 12.12 22.10 -16.89
N ILE A 156 13.09 22.99 -16.81
CA ILE A 156 14.08 23.02 -15.73
C ILE A 156 13.72 24.16 -14.78
N TYR A 157 13.62 23.86 -13.49
CA TYR A 157 13.31 24.81 -12.42
C TYR A 157 14.45 24.85 -11.41
N ASN A 158 14.65 26.01 -10.78
CA ASN A 158 15.48 26.09 -9.58
C ASN A 158 14.68 25.63 -8.33
N LEU A 159 15.35 25.57 -7.17
CA LEU A 159 14.72 25.19 -5.90
C LEU A 159 13.63 26.16 -5.40
N THR A 160 13.60 27.40 -5.89
CA THR A 160 12.52 28.35 -5.57
C THR A 160 11.31 28.19 -6.49
N GLY A 161 11.33 27.21 -7.41
CA GLY A 161 10.26 26.95 -8.37
C GLY A 161 10.25 27.89 -9.58
N THR A 162 11.30 28.69 -9.77
CA THR A 162 11.45 29.55 -10.94
C THR A 162 11.86 28.72 -12.14
N LEU A 163 11.12 28.87 -13.25
CA LEU A 163 11.44 28.23 -14.53
C LEU A 163 12.71 28.86 -15.12
N MET A 164 13.74 28.05 -15.32
CA MET A 164 15.02 28.44 -15.89
C MET A 164 15.04 28.22 -17.41
N ASN A 165 14.69 27.01 -17.86
CA ASN A 165 14.78 26.61 -19.26
C ASN A 165 13.57 25.76 -19.68
N THR A 166 13.26 25.77 -20.98
CA THR A 166 12.26 24.88 -21.58
C THR A 166 12.76 24.38 -22.92
N TYR A 167 12.68 23.07 -23.14
CA TYR A 167 13.07 22.39 -24.38
C TYR A 167 11.91 21.53 -24.86
N THR A 168 11.62 21.58 -26.16
CA THR A 168 10.70 20.63 -26.81
C THR A 168 11.56 19.72 -27.66
N LEU A 169 11.64 18.44 -27.27
CA LEU A 169 12.53 17.46 -27.88
C LEU A 169 11.71 16.36 -28.56
N GLU A 170 12.21 15.86 -29.68
CA GLU A 170 11.70 14.65 -30.33
C GLU A 170 12.23 13.39 -29.62
N ALA A 171 11.68 12.23 -29.96
CA ALA A 171 12.23 10.96 -29.52
C ALA A 171 13.65 10.75 -30.04
N GLY A 172 14.52 10.16 -29.22
CA GLY A 172 15.92 9.87 -29.52
C GLY A 172 16.88 10.49 -28.52
N HIS A 173 18.14 10.55 -28.93
CA HIS A 173 19.24 11.13 -28.15
C HIS A 173 19.37 12.62 -28.45
N THR A 174 19.47 13.45 -27.42
CA THR A 174 19.76 14.88 -27.53
C THR A 174 20.80 15.29 -26.49
N GLU A 175 21.78 16.08 -26.90
CA GLU A 175 22.72 16.71 -25.99
C GLU A 175 22.36 18.19 -25.82
N LEU A 176 22.29 18.65 -24.58
CA LEU A 176 22.02 20.04 -24.24
C LEU A 176 23.22 20.64 -23.52
N ASN A 177 23.62 21.84 -23.94
CA ASN A 177 24.58 22.63 -23.20
C ASN A 177 23.87 23.32 -22.02
N MET A 178 24.36 23.05 -20.81
CA MET A 178 23.81 23.55 -19.55
C MET A 178 24.53 24.84 -19.14
N ASP A 179 24.09 25.99 -19.65
CA ASP A 179 24.53 27.30 -19.17
C ASP A 179 23.76 27.71 -17.90
N LEU A 180 23.90 26.90 -16.85
CA LEU A 180 23.30 27.10 -15.55
C LEU A 180 24.39 27.15 -14.49
N LYS A 181 24.18 27.94 -13.44
CA LYS A 181 25.13 28.01 -12.32
C LYS A 181 25.16 26.68 -11.57
N SER A 182 26.30 26.36 -10.97
CA SER A 182 26.42 25.21 -10.07
C SER A 182 25.32 25.26 -8.99
N GLY A 183 24.62 24.14 -8.81
CA GLY A 183 23.46 24.09 -7.93
C GLY A 183 22.51 22.95 -8.24
N LEU A 184 21.39 22.95 -7.52
CA LEU A 184 20.37 21.93 -7.60
C LEU A 184 19.15 22.43 -8.39
N TYR A 185 18.71 21.61 -9.34
CA TYR A 185 17.60 21.90 -10.24
C TYR A 185 16.59 20.74 -10.27
N LEU A 186 15.35 21.07 -10.60
CA LEU A 186 14.27 20.12 -10.83
C LEU A 186 13.93 20.11 -12.31
N VAL A 187 13.85 18.92 -12.91
CA VAL A 187 13.56 18.74 -14.33
C VAL A 187 12.23 18.02 -14.48
N LYS A 188 11.24 18.71 -15.04
CA LYS A 188 9.89 18.20 -15.22
C LYS A 188 9.62 17.85 -16.68
N THR A 189 9.08 16.65 -16.90
CA THR A 189 8.68 16.17 -18.23
C THR A 189 7.17 16.31 -18.45
N SER A 190 6.72 16.49 -19.69
CA SER A 190 5.30 16.65 -20.03
C SER A 190 4.50 15.34 -20.03
N ASN A 191 5.13 14.21 -20.42
CA ASN A 191 4.38 12.99 -20.75
C ASN A 191 4.20 12.01 -19.59
N GLY A 192 4.62 12.36 -18.38
CA GLY A 192 4.37 11.53 -17.18
C GLY A 192 4.25 12.30 -15.88
N GLY A 193 4.25 13.64 -15.93
CA GLY A 193 4.30 14.48 -14.72
C GLY A 193 5.55 14.26 -13.86
N GLN A 194 6.54 13.53 -14.36
CA GLN A 194 7.70 13.11 -13.61
C GLN A 194 8.65 14.28 -13.37
N THR A 195 9.29 14.27 -12.20
CA THR A 195 10.23 15.29 -11.78
C THR A 195 11.55 14.61 -11.42
N HIS A 196 12.62 14.94 -12.15
CA HIS A 196 13.97 14.44 -11.92
C HIS A 196 14.81 15.50 -11.22
N LYS A 197 15.78 15.05 -10.43
CA LYS A 197 16.76 15.88 -9.76
C LYS A 197 17.98 16.05 -10.67
N LEU A 198 18.42 17.27 -10.95
CA LEU A 198 19.64 17.56 -11.70
C LEU A 198 20.62 18.37 -10.84
N LEU A 199 21.81 17.84 -10.62
CA LEU A 199 22.92 18.55 -9.98
C LEU A 199 23.85 19.09 -11.06
N ILE A 200 24.26 20.36 -10.92
CA ILE A 200 25.27 21.00 -11.76
C ILE A 200 26.46 21.38 -10.87
N ASP A 201 27.66 20.95 -11.26
CA ASP A 201 28.93 21.24 -10.58
C ASP A 201 29.64 22.45 -11.18
#